data_AF-A0A511NCC1-F1
#
_entry.id   AF-A0A511NCC1-F1
#
_cell.length_a   1.000
_cell.length_b   1.000
_cell.length_c   1.000
_cell.angle_alpha   90.00
_cell.angle_beta   90.00
_cell.angle_gamma   90.00
#
_symmetry.space_group_name_H-M   'P 1'
#
loop_
_entity.id
_entity.type
_entity.pdbx_description
1 polymer ?
#
loop_
_entity_poly.entity_id
_entity_poly.type
_entity_poly.pdbx_seq_one_letter_code
_entity_poly.pdbx_strand_id
1 'polypeptide(L)'
;MKNLPFKYAIILSVVASFECVNAQVGIGTDNPNPSSSLDISSQNTGVLIPRINLTATDLSTPINNPENSLLIFNTAQNGSGKNAVFPGYYYWLKKDGQTGEWIRLSLSQEEPWRIQNTTNVATANDQNIYQQGKVAVGFTETDAVSGKQMEIKGDFKTAYERVAQSVGIETSGAVSGSQSVNLYNRNTQVSGRGTTLDMTTSNITLRSGRSSVLGSSISILDNRLNVGARNDVASPLRSLLNIDFNPSSKEMTLYSIASSSPILTGNHFKSEIILDGARGIKFNFNTNGATGNEVNTDSYMFPRTVGTKGQVLVVGDIPSGASYTQLEWKNIAELKSDSHNRINYSNQLQDTGRKWMNGASIKELTTEITLDNSKNSIVLPKELELSPVTKIINVRLIHQESTRITNNVLSYNMNSRELIMEGEILPKGKYYLILEFFENI
;
A
#
# COMPACT_ATOMS: atom_id res chain seq x y z
N MET A 1 105.63 51.09 10.57
CA MET A 1 104.32 51.00 11.27
C MET A 1 104.36 52.01 12.41
N LYS A 2 103.52 53.05 12.40
CA LYS A 2 103.51 54.09 13.44
C LYS A 2 102.88 53.48 14.71
N ASN A 3 103.64 53.45 15.80
CA ASN A 3 103.17 52.96 17.10
C ASN A 3 101.97 53.79 17.55
N LEU A 4 100.79 53.17 17.68
CA LEU A 4 99.62 53.81 18.27
C LEU A 4 99.97 54.19 19.72
N PRO A 5 99.85 55.45 20.16
CA PRO A 5 100.24 55.83 21.51
C PRO A 5 99.39 55.10 22.55
N PHE A 6 100.03 54.52 23.58
CA PHE A 6 99.40 53.75 24.68
C PHE A 6 98.17 54.44 25.31
N LYS A 7 98.13 55.78 25.29
CA LYS A 7 97.00 56.60 25.75
C LYS A 7 95.71 56.38 24.94
N TYR A 8 95.83 56.18 23.63
CA TYR A 8 94.67 55.88 22.77
C TYR A 8 94.20 54.42 22.91
N ALA A 9 95.10 53.49 23.28
CA ALA A 9 94.74 52.10 23.55
C ALA A 9 93.91 51.95 24.85
N ILE A 10 94.23 52.74 25.89
CA ILE A 10 93.42 52.78 27.13
C ILE A 10 92.04 53.37 26.85
N ILE A 11 91.96 54.46 26.08
CA ILE A 11 90.67 55.07 25.72
C ILE A 11 89.82 54.11 24.88
N LEU A 12 90.42 53.39 23.92
CA LEU A 12 89.71 52.39 23.11
C LEU A 12 89.25 51.19 23.94
N SER A 13 90.04 50.74 24.94
CA SER A 13 89.67 49.69 25.90
C SER A 13 88.53 50.09 26.84
N VAL A 14 88.48 51.36 27.26
CA VAL A 14 87.41 51.89 28.11
C VAL A 14 86.12 52.08 27.31
N VAL A 15 86.20 52.48 26.04
CA VAL A 15 85.01 52.60 25.17
C VAL A 15 84.46 51.22 24.75
N ALA A 16 85.33 50.23 24.51
CA ALA A 16 84.92 48.87 24.17
C ALA A 16 84.32 48.04 25.33
N SER A 17 84.43 48.52 26.58
CA SER A 17 83.86 47.85 27.77
C SER A 17 82.43 48.27 28.12
N PHE A 18 81.82 49.15 27.31
CA PHE A 18 80.41 49.56 27.46
C PHE A 18 79.42 48.77 26.59
N GLU A 19 79.88 47.80 25.79
CA GLU A 19 78.98 47.00 24.97
C GLU A 19 78.48 45.76 25.73
N CYS A 20 77.15 45.67 25.84
CA CYS A 20 76.35 44.61 26.45
C CYS A 20 76.02 44.77 27.95
N VAL A 21 75.36 45.87 28.30
CA VAL A 21 74.40 45.82 29.43
C VAL A 21 73.08 45.31 28.86
N ASN A 22 72.74 44.05 29.12
CA ASN A 22 71.44 43.49 28.76
C ASN A 22 70.35 44.30 29.48
N ALA A 23 69.39 44.86 28.75
CA ALA A 23 68.26 45.64 29.28
C ALA A 23 67.16 44.76 29.94
N GLN A 24 67.52 43.55 30.39
CA GLN A 24 66.61 42.64 31.05
C GLN A 24 66.39 43.12 32.49
N VAL A 25 65.13 43.25 32.89
CA VAL A 25 64.80 43.62 34.26
C VAL A 25 64.61 42.35 35.08
N GLY A 26 65.56 42.04 35.96
CA GLY A 26 65.40 41.02 36.99
C GLY A 26 64.89 41.65 38.29
N ILE A 27 63.82 41.10 38.88
CA ILE A 27 63.35 41.48 40.22
C ILE A 27 63.42 40.24 41.10
N GLY A 28 64.29 40.26 42.11
CA GLY A 28 64.51 39.11 43.00
C GLY A 28 65.33 37.97 42.38
N THR A 29 65.96 38.19 41.22
CA THR A 29 66.93 37.28 40.59
C THR A 29 68.06 38.07 39.93
N ASP A 30 69.30 37.61 40.12
CA ASP A 30 70.49 38.18 39.47
C ASP A 30 70.76 37.52 38.10
N ASN A 31 70.04 36.44 37.79
CA ASN A 31 70.16 35.70 36.53
C ASN A 31 68.77 35.56 35.89
N PRO A 32 68.19 36.65 35.36
CA PRO A 32 66.92 36.60 34.65
C PRO A 32 67.02 35.65 33.45
N ASN A 33 65.92 34.97 33.12
CA ASN A 33 65.88 34.07 31.99
C ASN A 33 66.20 34.83 30.69
N PRO A 34 67.15 34.37 29.85
CA PRO A 34 67.54 35.07 28.62
C PRO A 34 66.41 35.30 27.61
N SER A 35 65.31 34.55 27.71
CA SER A 35 64.12 34.69 26.86
C SER A 35 63.09 35.71 27.39
N SER A 36 63.39 36.41 28.49
CA SER A 36 62.48 37.34 29.15
C SER A 36 63.04 38.76 29.16
N SER A 37 62.18 39.75 28.91
CA SER A 37 62.53 41.17 29.12
C SER A 37 62.31 41.61 30.58
N LEU A 38 61.45 40.89 31.31
CA LEU A 38 61.18 41.05 32.74
C LEU A 38 61.08 39.66 33.37
N ASP A 39 61.95 39.36 34.33
CA ASP A 39 61.91 38.14 35.14
C ASP A 39 61.73 38.49 36.61
N ILE A 40 60.73 37.90 37.26
CA ILE A 40 60.40 38.18 38.65
C ILE A 40 60.43 36.86 39.42
N SER A 41 61.40 36.75 40.33
CA SER A 41 61.56 35.58 41.20
C SER A 41 61.26 35.97 42.65
N SER A 42 60.30 35.29 43.25
CA SER A 42 59.97 35.43 44.67
C SER A 42 59.37 34.12 45.18
N GLN A 43 59.67 33.77 46.43
CA GLN A 43 59.11 32.59 47.06
C GLN A 43 57.69 32.83 47.60
N ASN A 44 57.41 34.04 48.11
CA ASN A 44 56.24 34.31 48.93
C ASN A 44 55.45 35.58 48.51
N THR A 45 55.88 36.27 47.45
CA THR A 45 55.20 37.47 46.93
C THR A 45 54.95 37.34 45.43
N GLY A 46 53.96 38.07 44.90
CA GLY A 46 53.58 38.03 43.50
C GLY A 46 53.57 39.41 42.85
N VAL A 47 53.08 39.48 41.61
CA VAL A 47 53.00 40.71 40.82
C VAL A 47 51.57 41.23 40.80
N LEU A 48 51.38 42.49 41.20
CA LEU A 48 50.13 43.20 40.98
C LEU A 48 50.17 43.87 39.62
N ILE A 49 49.43 43.28 38.68
CA ILE A 49 49.11 43.88 37.39
C ILE A 49 48.11 45.04 37.60
N PRO A 50 48.09 46.08 36.73
CA PRO A 50 47.15 47.19 36.84
C PRO A 50 45.70 46.75 37.09
N ARG A 51 45.09 47.29 38.14
CA ARG A 51 43.72 46.99 38.55
C ARG A 51 42.79 48.05 37.98
N ILE A 52 41.86 47.63 37.12
CA ILE A 52 41.05 48.52 36.31
C ILE A 52 39.57 48.17 36.48
N ASN A 53 38.68 49.16 36.39
CA ASN A 53 37.24 48.93 36.41
C ASN A 53 36.71 48.94 34.99
N LEU A 54 36.58 47.76 34.38
CA LEU A 54 35.98 47.63 33.06
C LEU A 54 34.47 47.84 33.15
N THR A 55 33.87 48.39 32.09
CA THR A 55 32.42 48.57 31.97
C THR A 55 31.78 47.52 31.06
N ALA A 56 32.46 47.12 29.99
CA ALA A 56 32.06 46.08 29.04
C ALA A 56 33.28 45.49 28.34
N THR A 57 33.17 44.28 27.77
CA THR A 57 34.29 43.65 27.06
C THR A 57 34.57 44.29 25.69
N ASP A 58 33.59 44.90 25.04
CA ASP A 58 33.70 45.50 23.70
C ASP A 58 34.09 46.99 23.72
N LEU A 59 34.40 47.54 24.89
CA LEU A 59 34.84 48.93 25.06
C LEU A 59 36.30 48.98 25.52
N SER A 60 37.11 49.80 24.84
CA SER A 60 38.51 50.04 25.24
C SER A 60 38.61 50.81 26.56
N THR A 61 37.64 51.68 26.84
CA THR A 61 37.59 52.46 28.08
C THR A 61 37.54 51.55 29.31
N PRO A 62 38.23 51.93 30.40
CA PRO A 62 38.85 53.23 30.69
C PRO A 62 40.27 53.42 30.14
N ILE A 63 40.83 52.46 29.39
CA ILE A 63 42.17 52.58 28.81
C ILE A 63 42.03 53.11 27.39
N ASN A 64 42.63 54.27 27.11
CA ASN A 64 42.62 54.81 25.74
C ASN A 64 43.65 54.04 24.89
N ASN A 65 43.21 53.54 23.73
CA ASN A 65 44.04 52.81 22.77
C ASN A 65 44.89 51.68 23.40
N PRO A 66 44.28 50.71 24.10
CA PRO A 66 45.01 49.60 24.69
C PRO A 66 45.77 48.83 23.61
N GLU A 67 47.03 48.48 23.91
CA GLU A 67 47.87 47.73 22.99
C GLU A 67 47.47 46.26 22.96
N ASN A 68 47.76 45.56 21.86
CA ASN A 68 47.44 44.13 21.78
C ASN A 68 48.18 43.36 22.88
N SER A 69 47.49 42.42 23.53
CA SER A 69 47.97 41.66 24.68
C SER A 69 48.23 42.46 25.96
N LEU A 70 47.70 43.69 26.07
CA LEU A 70 47.76 44.45 27.33
C LEU A 70 47.01 43.71 28.44
N LEU A 71 47.72 43.26 29.47
CA LEU A 71 47.17 42.50 30.60
C LEU A 71 46.74 43.43 31.74
N ILE A 72 45.54 43.22 32.26
CA ILE A 72 44.99 43.93 33.42
C ILE A 72 44.26 42.96 34.36
N PHE A 73 44.00 43.42 35.59
CA PHE A 73 43.04 42.77 36.48
C PHE A 73 41.78 43.64 36.60
N ASN A 74 40.65 43.16 36.10
CA ASN A 74 39.37 43.83 36.27
C ASN A 74 38.87 43.64 37.72
N THR A 75 38.41 44.71 38.37
CA THR A 75 37.82 44.62 39.73
C THR A 75 36.30 44.82 39.77
N ALA A 76 35.68 45.17 38.64
CA ALA A 76 34.25 45.45 38.58
C ALA A 76 33.43 44.28 38.02
N GLN A 77 32.16 44.20 38.44
CA GLN A 77 31.14 43.40 37.77
C GLN A 77 30.15 44.36 37.11
N ASN A 78 30.20 44.48 35.79
CA ASN A 78 29.44 45.46 35.01
C ASN A 78 28.91 44.83 33.70
N GLY A 79 27.92 45.47 33.10
CA GLY A 79 27.32 45.06 31.82
C GLY A 79 26.31 43.92 31.94
N SER A 80 25.85 43.41 30.79
CA SER A 80 24.90 42.30 30.68
C SER A 80 25.10 41.51 29.39
N GLY A 81 24.71 40.23 29.38
CA GLY A 81 24.83 39.37 28.20
C GLY A 81 26.29 39.10 27.80
N LYS A 82 26.55 38.99 26.49
CA LYS A 82 27.88 38.63 25.94
C LYS A 82 29.01 39.61 26.28
N ASN A 83 28.68 40.84 26.66
CA ASN A 83 29.66 41.90 26.93
C ASN A 83 29.90 42.12 28.43
N ALA A 84 29.29 41.32 29.30
CA ALA A 84 29.44 41.44 30.74
C ALA A 84 30.89 41.17 31.16
N VAL A 85 31.36 41.94 32.14
CA VAL A 85 32.68 41.77 32.75
C VAL A 85 32.52 41.35 34.20
N PHE A 86 33.44 40.53 34.69
CA PHE A 86 33.50 40.04 36.06
C PHE A 86 34.91 40.25 36.60
N PRO A 87 35.12 40.29 37.92
CA PRO A 87 36.47 40.36 38.47
C PRO A 87 37.37 39.23 37.94
N GLY A 88 38.60 39.57 37.56
CA GLY A 88 39.57 38.62 37.01
C GLY A 88 40.57 39.23 36.04
N TYR A 89 41.46 38.40 35.50
CA TYR A 89 42.45 38.84 34.51
C TYR A 89 41.84 38.98 33.12
N TYR A 90 42.18 40.05 32.42
CA TYR A 90 41.80 40.28 31.03
C TYR A 90 43.01 40.71 30.22
N TYR A 91 43.05 40.35 28.95
CA TYR A 91 43.94 40.97 27.98
C TYR A 91 43.16 41.60 26.84
N TRP A 92 43.71 42.67 26.26
CA TRP A 92 43.12 43.30 25.09
C TRP A 92 43.49 42.53 23.82
N LEU A 93 42.50 42.12 23.04
CA LEU A 93 42.69 41.53 21.71
C LEU A 93 42.30 42.55 20.64
N LYS A 94 43.27 43.03 19.86
CA LYS A 94 42.99 43.85 18.67
C LYS A 94 42.45 42.95 17.56
N LYS A 95 41.32 43.34 16.95
CA LYS A 95 40.72 42.63 15.81
C LYS A 95 41.23 43.19 14.49
N ASP A 96 41.03 44.48 14.24
CA ASP A 96 41.31 45.10 12.94
C ASP A 96 42.09 46.43 13.03
N GLY A 97 43.06 46.52 13.96
CA GLY A 97 43.92 47.71 14.15
C GLY A 97 43.22 48.95 14.73
N GLN A 98 41.89 49.04 14.66
CA GLN A 98 41.05 50.11 15.21
C GLN A 98 40.08 49.62 16.30
N THR A 99 39.70 48.34 16.25
CA THR A 99 38.74 47.71 17.17
C THR A 99 39.42 46.59 17.96
N GLY A 100 38.84 46.26 19.11
CA GLY A 100 39.29 45.13 19.91
C GLY A 100 38.29 44.81 21.01
N GLU A 101 38.61 43.79 21.80
CA GLU A 101 37.80 43.40 22.94
C GLU A 101 38.68 42.90 24.09
N TRP A 102 38.20 43.09 25.31
CA TRP A 102 38.77 42.48 26.51
C TRP A 102 38.40 41.01 26.57
N ILE A 103 39.41 40.14 26.47
CA ILE A 103 39.27 38.69 26.63
C ILE A 103 39.63 38.33 28.07
N ARG A 104 38.67 37.72 28.79
CA ARG A 104 38.91 37.22 30.13
C ARG A 104 39.81 35.98 30.06
N LEU A 105 40.88 35.96 30.85
CA LEU A 105 41.67 34.76 31.10
C LEU A 105 40.91 33.91 32.13
N SER A 106 39.90 33.17 31.68
CA SER A 106 39.17 32.20 32.50
C SER A 106 39.68 30.78 32.22
N LEU A 107 39.89 30.00 33.29
CA LEU A 107 40.16 28.55 33.20
C LEU A 107 38.87 27.72 33.20
N SER A 108 37.73 28.32 33.55
CA SER A 108 36.42 27.71 33.46
C SER A 108 35.68 28.32 32.29
N GLN A 109 35.67 27.63 31.17
CA GLN A 109 34.76 27.91 30.08
C GLN A 109 33.35 27.57 30.60
N GLU A 110 32.47 28.56 30.72
CA GLU A 110 31.05 28.27 30.93
C GLU A 110 30.55 27.56 29.68
N GLU A 111 30.38 26.25 29.78
CA GLU A 111 29.83 25.45 28.69
C GLU A 111 28.34 25.83 28.53
N PRO A 112 27.82 25.94 27.30
CA PRO A 112 26.46 26.43 27.08
C PRO A 112 25.36 25.47 27.58
N TRP A 113 25.73 24.30 28.08
CA TRP A 113 24.83 23.23 28.49
C TRP A 113 24.56 23.25 29.99
N ARG A 114 23.34 22.90 30.39
CA ARG A 114 22.94 22.78 31.80
C ARG A 114 22.87 21.31 32.21
N ILE A 115 23.09 21.05 33.50
CA ILE A 115 22.83 19.75 34.10
C ILE A 115 21.33 19.50 34.02
N GLN A 116 20.92 18.36 33.43
CA GLN A 116 19.52 17.99 33.28
C GLN A 116 18.76 18.16 34.59
N ASN A 117 17.54 18.71 34.52
CA ASN A 117 16.64 19.03 35.65
C ASN A 117 17.08 20.16 36.59
N THR A 118 18.11 20.93 36.22
CA THR A 118 18.58 22.07 37.01
C THR A 118 18.78 23.31 36.13
N THR A 119 18.82 24.49 36.75
CA THR A 119 19.38 25.69 36.10
C THR A 119 20.90 25.75 36.08
N ASN A 120 21.58 24.82 36.75
CA ASN A 120 23.04 24.83 36.89
C ASN A 120 23.73 24.51 35.56
N VAL A 121 24.76 25.28 35.25
CA VAL A 121 25.61 25.05 34.08
C VAL A 121 26.47 23.80 34.32
N ALA A 122 26.74 23.07 33.25
CA ALA A 122 27.69 21.98 33.25
C ALA A 122 29.11 22.54 33.32
N THR A 123 29.87 22.20 34.38
CA THR A 123 31.18 22.82 34.65
C THR A 123 32.36 21.86 34.54
N ALA A 124 32.12 20.58 34.26
CA ALA A 124 33.15 19.56 34.20
C ALA A 124 32.79 18.43 33.19
N ASN A 125 33.82 17.84 32.59
CA ASN A 125 33.72 16.72 31.63
C ASN A 125 33.49 15.35 32.33
N ASP A 126 33.03 15.35 33.58
CA ASP A 126 32.63 14.14 34.33
C ASP A 126 31.12 13.89 34.30
N GLN A 127 30.36 14.82 33.73
CA GLN A 127 28.92 14.73 33.66
C GLN A 127 28.45 13.88 32.47
N ASN A 128 27.29 13.24 32.62
CA ASN A 128 26.76 12.29 31.62
C ASN A 128 26.59 12.90 30.21
N ILE A 129 26.34 14.21 30.09
CA ILE A 129 26.24 14.85 28.78
C ILE A 129 27.54 14.75 27.98
N TYR A 130 28.71 14.79 28.63
CA TYR A 130 30.01 14.72 27.95
C TYR A 130 30.55 13.29 27.85
N GLN A 131 30.43 12.49 28.92
CA GLN A 131 31.00 11.15 28.95
C GLN A 131 30.12 10.11 28.27
N GLN A 132 28.81 10.27 28.38
CA GLN A 132 27.84 9.30 27.89
C GLN A 132 27.06 9.87 26.70
N GLY A 133 27.00 11.20 26.51
CA GLY A 133 26.16 11.82 25.48
C GLY A 133 24.68 11.81 25.85
N LYS A 134 24.34 11.87 27.14
CA LYS A 134 22.94 11.98 27.57
C LYS A 134 22.40 13.38 27.36
N VAL A 135 21.43 13.54 26.46
CA VAL A 135 20.84 14.83 26.09
C VAL A 135 19.32 14.80 26.27
N ALA A 136 18.78 15.79 26.97
CA ALA A 136 17.34 15.98 27.11
C ALA A 136 16.94 17.38 26.67
N VAL A 137 15.96 17.49 25.79
CA VAL A 137 15.52 18.76 25.18
C VAL A 137 14.07 19.04 25.54
N GLY A 138 13.79 20.28 25.96
CA GLY A 138 12.45 20.71 26.40
C GLY A 138 12.09 20.31 27.83
N PHE A 139 13.08 19.95 28.65
CA PHE A 139 12.90 19.58 30.06
C PHE A 139 13.07 20.78 30.99
N THR A 140 12.32 20.77 32.08
CA THR A 140 12.34 21.73 33.18
C THR A 140 12.70 21.05 34.51
N GLU A 141 12.86 21.81 35.59
CA GLU A 141 13.21 21.25 36.91
C GLU A 141 12.09 20.39 37.52
N THR A 142 10.85 20.52 37.05
CA THR A 142 9.73 19.67 37.50
C THR A 142 9.68 18.32 36.78
N ASP A 143 10.45 18.15 35.71
CA ASP A 143 10.51 16.91 34.96
C ASP A 143 11.47 15.90 35.61
N ALA A 144 11.09 14.62 35.59
CA ALA A 144 11.99 13.55 35.99
C ALA A 144 13.22 13.48 35.06
N VAL A 145 14.38 13.10 35.62
CA VAL A 145 15.59 12.86 34.83
C VAL A 145 15.32 11.77 33.78
N SER A 146 15.64 12.06 32.52
CA SER A 146 15.47 11.14 31.42
C SER A 146 16.32 9.89 31.62
N GLY A 147 15.68 8.73 31.50
CA GLY A 147 16.36 7.45 31.45
C GLY A 147 16.96 7.12 30.07
N LYS A 148 16.76 7.96 29.05
CA LYS A 148 17.19 7.71 27.66
C LYS A 148 18.51 8.40 27.35
N GLN A 149 19.15 7.98 26.25
CA GLN A 149 20.35 8.66 25.75
C GLN A 149 20.01 10.00 25.10
N MET A 150 18.87 10.06 24.42
CA MET A 150 18.30 11.27 23.86
C MET A 150 16.79 11.25 24.08
N GLU A 151 16.24 12.29 24.71
CA GLU A 151 14.80 12.45 24.88
C GLU A 151 14.39 13.88 24.57
N ILE A 152 13.32 14.03 23.80
CA ILE A 152 12.80 15.32 23.37
C ILE A 152 11.33 15.39 23.78
N LYS A 153 11.00 16.36 24.63
CA LYS A 153 9.61 16.74 24.90
C LYS A 153 9.20 17.84 23.90
N GLY A 154 8.78 17.41 22.73
CA GLY A 154 8.40 18.30 21.62
C GLY A 154 8.64 17.65 20.26
N ASP A 155 8.83 18.49 19.26
CA ASP A 155 9.02 18.06 17.88
C ASP A 155 10.43 17.51 17.64
N PHE A 156 10.52 16.39 16.94
CA PHE A 156 11.78 15.82 16.47
C PHE A 156 11.70 15.60 14.96
N LYS A 157 12.66 16.17 14.24
CA LYS A 157 12.79 16.02 12.79
C LYS A 157 14.23 15.72 12.42
N THR A 158 14.41 14.65 11.64
CA THR A 158 15.62 14.43 10.86
C THR A 158 15.26 14.55 9.39
N ALA A 159 16.11 15.23 8.63
CA ALA A 159 15.94 15.35 7.19
C ALA A 159 17.32 15.40 6.53
N TYR A 160 17.50 14.58 5.50
CA TYR A 160 18.58 14.70 4.55
C TYR A 160 17.99 15.13 3.22
N GLU A 161 18.42 16.29 2.73
CA GLU A 161 17.91 16.90 1.49
C GLU A 161 19.02 16.95 0.43
N ARG A 162 18.70 16.49 -0.78
CA ARG A 162 19.46 16.75 -2.01
C ARG A 162 18.50 17.36 -3.03
N VAL A 163 19.02 17.84 -4.16
CA VAL A 163 18.19 18.41 -5.24
C VAL A 163 17.01 17.49 -5.54
N ALA A 164 15.82 17.98 -5.20
CA ALA A 164 14.56 17.29 -5.35
C ALA A 164 14.39 15.95 -4.61
N GLN A 165 15.18 15.62 -3.59
CA GLN A 165 15.03 14.41 -2.79
C GLN A 165 15.13 14.71 -1.29
N SER A 166 14.27 14.12 -0.47
CA SER A 166 14.38 14.22 0.98
C SER A 166 14.05 12.92 1.69
N VAL A 167 14.90 12.50 2.63
CA VAL A 167 14.67 11.33 3.49
C VAL A 167 14.72 11.75 4.95
N GLY A 168 13.81 11.25 5.78
CA GLY A 168 13.72 11.73 7.15
C GLY A 168 12.68 11.05 8.03
N ILE A 169 12.70 11.44 9.30
CA ILE A 169 11.73 11.09 10.33
C ILE A 169 11.18 12.39 10.92
N GLU A 170 9.87 12.49 11.13
CA GLU A 170 9.24 13.67 11.74
C GLU A 170 8.14 13.22 12.70
N THR A 171 8.21 13.61 13.98
CA THR A 171 7.24 13.21 15.01
C THR A 171 6.00 14.10 15.09
N SER A 172 6.03 15.26 14.42
CA SER A 172 4.95 16.26 14.40
C SER A 172 4.45 16.57 12.99
N GLY A 173 4.72 15.70 12.02
CA GLY A 173 4.32 15.96 10.65
C GLY A 173 2.80 15.95 10.53
N ALA A 174 2.26 16.81 9.66
CA ALA A 174 0.83 16.86 9.39
C ALA A 174 0.50 15.99 8.18
N VAL A 175 -0.11 14.82 8.41
CA VAL A 175 -0.73 14.02 7.34
C VAL A 175 -2.24 14.14 7.49
N SER A 176 -2.90 14.71 6.48
CA SER A 176 -4.36 14.91 6.46
C SER A 176 -4.92 15.62 7.71
N GLY A 177 -4.20 16.60 8.24
CA GLY A 177 -4.64 17.42 9.38
C GLY A 177 -4.48 16.76 10.77
N SER A 178 -3.95 15.54 10.85
CA SER A 178 -3.64 14.86 12.13
C SER A 178 -2.14 14.90 12.42
N GLN A 179 -1.78 15.00 13.71
CA GLN A 179 -0.40 14.78 14.15
C GLN A 179 0.01 13.35 13.82
N SER A 180 1.22 13.21 13.28
CA SER A 180 1.72 11.91 12.85
C SER A 180 3.22 11.77 13.03
N VAL A 181 3.64 10.55 13.32
CA VAL A 181 5.02 10.12 13.14
C VAL A 181 5.18 9.65 11.71
N ASN A 182 6.02 10.34 10.96
CA ASN A 182 6.26 10.08 9.54
C ASN A 182 7.69 9.64 9.32
N LEU A 183 7.88 8.51 8.66
CA LEU A 183 9.15 8.16 8.01
C LEU A 183 8.93 8.36 6.52
N TYR A 184 9.79 9.13 5.86
CA TYR A 184 9.58 9.50 4.46
C TYR A 184 10.86 9.43 3.64
N ASN A 185 10.72 9.08 2.36
CA ASN A 185 11.74 9.23 1.33
C ASN A 185 11.08 9.81 0.06
N ARG A 186 11.06 11.14 -0.06
CA ARG A 186 10.35 11.94 -1.07
C ARG A 186 11.26 12.31 -2.22
N ASN A 187 10.68 12.43 -3.42
CA ASN A 187 11.31 13.05 -4.57
C ASN A 187 10.33 14.09 -5.17
N THR A 188 10.75 15.35 -5.30
CA THR A 188 9.91 16.46 -5.80
C THR A 188 10.01 16.67 -7.31
N GLN A 189 10.95 16.02 -8.00
CA GLN A 189 11.05 16.04 -9.47
C GLN A 189 10.04 15.11 -10.15
N VAL A 190 9.54 14.13 -9.42
CA VAL A 190 8.45 13.26 -9.87
C VAL A 190 7.20 13.73 -9.13
N SER A 191 6.12 14.05 -9.85
CA SER A 191 4.82 14.38 -9.27
C SER A 191 4.23 13.17 -8.53
N GLY A 192 4.80 12.78 -7.39
CA GLY A 192 4.53 11.46 -6.84
C GLY A 192 5.27 11.25 -5.54
N ARG A 193 4.52 11.39 -4.44
CA ARG A 193 4.94 11.22 -3.05
C ARG A 193 5.90 10.05 -2.90
N GLY A 194 6.91 10.26 -2.07
CA GLY A 194 7.88 9.27 -1.64
C GLY A 194 7.33 8.01 -0.99
N THR A 195 8.19 7.04 -0.71
CA THR A 195 7.81 5.95 0.20
C THR A 195 7.62 6.55 1.58
N THR A 196 6.45 6.34 2.19
CA THR A 196 6.17 6.83 3.54
C THR A 196 5.59 5.74 4.43
N LEU A 197 5.93 5.82 5.71
CA LEU A 197 5.19 5.22 6.80
C LEU A 197 4.62 6.38 7.62
N ASP A 198 3.31 6.54 7.59
CA ASP A 198 2.59 7.58 8.30
C ASP A 198 1.79 6.93 9.44
N MET A 199 2.05 7.32 10.70
CA MET A 199 1.37 6.80 11.88
C MET A 199 0.62 7.93 12.58
N THR A 200 -0.70 7.85 12.63
CA THR A 200 -1.58 8.74 13.42
C THR A 200 -2.15 8.00 14.63
N THR A 201 -2.98 8.67 15.42
CA THR A 201 -3.69 8.08 16.56
C THR A 201 -4.59 6.90 16.21
N SER A 202 -5.11 6.84 14.97
CA SER A 202 -6.08 5.82 14.53
C SER A 202 -5.65 5.06 13.28
N ASN A 203 -4.51 5.40 12.67
CA ASN A 203 -4.11 4.86 11.38
C ASN A 203 -2.61 4.60 11.30
N ILE A 204 -2.24 3.48 10.70
CA ILE A 204 -0.88 3.23 10.21
C ILE A 204 -0.97 3.01 8.71
N THR A 205 -0.29 3.86 7.94
CA THR A 205 -0.32 3.83 6.48
C THR A 205 1.09 3.70 5.92
N LEU A 206 1.33 2.59 5.22
CA LEU A 206 2.51 2.35 4.39
C LEU A 206 2.17 2.71 2.94
N ARG A 207 2.92 3.63 2.35
CA ARG A 207 2.78 4.05 0.96
C ARG A 207 4.10 3.79 0.25
N SER A 208 4.06 3.08 -0.87
CA SER A 208 5.21 3.02 -1.78
C SER A 208 5.29 4.31 -2.60
N GLY A 209 6.51 4.84 -2.77
CA GLY A 209 6.72 6.07 -3.54
C GLY A 209 6.29 5.98 -5.00
N ARG A 210 5.57 7.01 -5.45
CA ARG A 210 4.90 7.13 -6.75
C ARG A 210 5.83 7.66 -7.85
N SER A 211 5.73 7.09 -9.05
CA SER A 211 5.44 7.91 -10.25
C SER A 211 3.95 8.26 -10.21
N SER A 212 3.51 9.36 -10.81
CA SER A 212 2.13 9.93 -10.79
C SER A 212 0.98 8.99 -11.22
N VAL A 213 1.26 7.70 -11.40
CA VAL A 213 0.54 6.71 -12.20
C VAL A 213 0.22 5.45 -11.39
N LEU A 214 1.11 4.97 -10.49
CA LEU A 214 0.96 3.70 -9.78
C LEU A 214 1.39 3.83 -8.31
N GLY A 215 0.57 3.34 -7.38
CA GLY A 215 0.96 3.27 -5.98
C GLY A 215 0.30 2.09 -5.27
N SER A 216 1.08 1.36 -4.48
CA SER A 216 0.55 0.37 -3.55
C SER A 216 0.53 0.95 -2.15
N SER A 217 -0.55 0.68 -1.42
CA SER A 217 -0.65 1.04 -0.01
C SER A 217 -1.14 -0.13 0.80
N ILE A 218 -0.55 -0.24 1.99
CA ILE A 218 -1.08 -1.08 3.06
C ILE A 218 -1.46 -0.12 4.17
N SER A 219 -2.74 -0.07 4.55
CA SER A 219 -3.19 0.78 5.64
C SER A 219 -4.04 0.02 6.63
N ILE A 220 -3.78 0.25 7.91
CA ILE A 220 -4.62 -0.23 9.00
C ILE A 220 -5.38 0.96 9.56
N LEU A 221 -6.70 0.97 9.39
CA LEU A 221 -7.60 2.01 9.90
C LEU A 221 -8.67 1.36 10.77
N ASP A 222 -8.79 1.76 12.03
CA ASP A 222 -9.86 1.28 12.93
C ASP A 222 -9.99 -0.27 12.94
N ASN A 223 -8.86 -0.97 13.03
CA ASN A 223 -8.73 -2.43 12.97
C ASN A 223 -9.04 -3.08 11.60
N ARG A 224 -9.07 -2.30 10.51
CA ARG A 224 -9.24 -2.80 9.14
C ARG A 224 -7.91 -2.77 8.39
N LEU A 225 -7.42 -3.92 7.95
CA LEU A 225 -6.28 -4.01 7.03
C LEU A 225 -6.78 -3.81 5.59
N ASN A 226 -6.29 -2.77 4.93
CA ASN A 226 -6.57 -2.50 3.53
C ASN A 226 -5.27 -2.71 2.75
N VAL A 227 -5.30 -3.59 1.77
CA VAL A 227 -4.19 -3.79 0.82
C VAL A 227 -4.72 -3.47 -0.55
N GLY A 228 -4.13 -2.45 -1.20
CA GLY A 228 -4.60 -2.00 -2.50
C GLY A 228 -3.50 -1.42 -3.36
N ALA A 229 -3.63 -1.64 -4.67
CA ALA A 229 -2.86 -0.96 -5.70
C ALA A 229 -3.79 0.00 -6.44
N ARG A 230 -3.44 1.29 -6.49
CA ARG A 230 -4.16 2.34 -7.25
C ARG A 230 -3.39 2.67 -8.52
N ASN A 231 -4.13 2.81 -9.62
CA ASN A 231 -3.63 3.29 -10.91
C ASN A 231 -4.43 4.55 -11.30
N ASP A 232 -3.82 5.74 -11.16
CA ASP A 232 -4.51 7.03 -11.36
C ASP A 232 -4.30 7.63 -12.78
N VAL A 233 -3.80 6.84 -13.76
CA VAL A 233 -3.72 7.34 -15.15
C VAL A 233 -5.13 7.43 -15.73
N ALA A 234 -5.37 8.42 -16.59
CA ALA A 234 -6.56 8.53 -17.44
C ALA A 234 -6.72 7.33 -18.42
N SER A 235 -6.88 6.12 -17.89
CA SER A 235 -7.08 4.82 -18.54
C SER A 235 -7.55 3.84 -17.47
N PRO A 236 -8.33 2.79 -17.83
CA PRO A 236 -9.16 2.10 -16.86
C PRO A 236 -8.42 1.49 -15.66
N LEU A 237 -8.91 1.80 -14.46
CA LEU A 237 -8.57 1.15 -13.20
C LEU A 237 -8.72 -0.37 -13.35
N ARG A 238 -7.58 -1.08 -13.37
CA ARG A 238 -7.51 -2.52 -13.15
C ARG A 238 -6.93 -2.72 -11.75
N SER A 239 -7.79 -2.80 -10.74
CA SER A 239 -7.33 -3.23 -9.42
C SER A 239 -7.18 -4.75 -9.44
N LEU A 240 -5.94 -5.24 -9.21
CA LEU A 240 -5.63 -6.66 -9.33
C LEU A 240 -6.23 -7.49 -8.17
N LEU A 241 -6.23 -6.93 -6.95
CA LEU A 241 -6.82 -7.54 -5.76
C LEU A 241 -6.98 -6.47 -4.67
N ASN A 242 -8.18 -6.37 -4.09
CA ASN A 242 -8.47 -5.57 -2.91
C ASN A 242 -9.00 -6.50 -1.80
N ILE A 243 -8.70 -6.16 -0.54
CA ILE A 243 -9.15 -6.91 0.63
C ILE A 243 -9.71 -5.92 1.64
N ASP A 244 -11.00 -6.05 1.96
CA ASP A 244 -11.69 -5.26 2.97
C ASP A 244 -12.15 -6.16 4.13
N PHE A 245 -11.91 -5.71 5.35
CA PHE A 245 -12.46 -6.34 6.56
C PHE A 245 -13.51 -5.42 7.16
N ASN A 246 -14.76 -5.89 7.25
CA ASN A 246 -15.83 -5.14 7.88
C ASN A 246 -16.15 -5.75 9.27
N PRO A 247 -15.67 -5.16 10.37
CA PRO A 247 -15.93 -5.68 11.71
C PRO A 247 -17.40 -5.59 12.09
N SER A 248 -18.16 -4.65 11.52
CA SER A 248 -19.59 -4.48 11.79
C SER A 248 -20.43 -5.62 11.23
N SER A 249 -20.13 -6.05 10.00
CA SER A 249 -20.80 -7.19 9.36
C SER A 249 -20.09 -8.53 9.60
N LYS A 250 -18.88 -8.52 10.19
CA LYS A 250 -17.99 -9.68 10.37
C LYS A 250 -17.66 -10.39 9.05
N GLU A 251 -17.55 -9.60 7.99
CA GLU A 251 -17.28 -10.07 6.63
C GLU A 251 -15.87 -9.68 6.21
N MET A 252 -15.24 -10.54 5.41
CA MET A 252 -14.05 -10.21 4.63
C MET A 252 -14.44 -10.24 3.14
N THR A 253 -14.17 -9.15 2.43
CA THR A 253 -14.46 -9.03 1.01
C THR A 253 -13.16 -9.02 0.22
N LEU A 254 -13.01 -9.96 -0.72
CA LEU A 254 -11.95 -9.94 -1.72
C LEU A 254 -12.57 -9.54 -3.04
N TYR A 255 -12.06 -8.49 -3.68
CA TYR A 255 -12.64 -8.04 -4.94
C TYR A 255 -11.63 -7.47 -5.92
N SER A 256 -11.95 -7.60 -7.20
CA SER A 256 -11.27 -6.93 -8.29
C SER A 256 -12.27 -6.04 -9.03
N ILE A 257 -11.76 -4.94 -9.58
CA ILE A 257 -12.54 -4.01 -10.39
C ILE A 257 -11.81 -3.87 -11.73
N ALA A 258 -12.56 -4.08 -12.81
CA ALA A 258 -12.19 -3.71 -14.15
C ALA A 258 -13.09 -2.55 -14.60
N SER A 259 -12.53 -1.35 -14.71
CA SER A 259 -13.23 -0.23 -15.33
C SER A 259 -12.97 -0.14 -16.83
N SER A 260 -13.78 0.63 -17.55
CA SER A 260 -13.40 1.24 -18.83
C SER A 260 -13.14 2.75 -18.70
N SER A 261 -13.51 3.35 -17.57
CA SER A 261 -13.46 4.79 -17.31
C SER A 261 -12.58 5.14 -16.11
N PRO A 262 -11.86 6.29 -16.14
CA PRO A 262 -10.97 6.74 -15.05
C PRO A 262 -11.70 7.36 -13.85
N ILE A 263 -12.98 7.70 -14.01
CA ILE A 263 -13.87 8.16 -12.94
C ILE A 263 -14.89 7.03 -12.70
N LEU A 264 -15.31 6.78 -11.45
CA LEU A 264 -16.37 5.84 -11.06
C LEU A 264 -17.77 6.19 -11.66
N THR A 265 -17.79 6.86 -12.81
CA THR A 265 -18.96 7.30 -13.56
C THR A 265 -19.10 6.54 -14.89
N GLY A 266 -18.27 5.53 -15.17
CA GLY A 266 -18.38 4.67 -16.35
C GLY A 266 -18.95 3.28 -16.06
N ASN A 267 -18.94 2.37 -17.04
CA ASN A 267 -19.27 0.97 -16.79
C ASN A 267 -18.06 0.29 -16.13
N HIS A 268 -18.28 -0.31 -14.96
CA HIS A 268 -17.29 -1.10 -14.23
C HIS A 268 -17.85 -2.50 -14.02
N PHE A 269 -16.99 -3.51 -14.14
CA PHE A 269 -17.27 -4.87 -13.68
C PHE A 269 -16.53 -5.09 -12.36
N LYS A 270 -17.25 -5.53 -11.35
CA LYS A 270 -16.69 -5.87 -10.04
C LYS A 270 -17.08 -7.30 -9.69
N SER A 271 -16.09 -8.11 -9.36
CA SER A 271 -16.29 -9.46 -8.85
C SER A 271 -15.84 -9.52 -7.41
N GLU A 272 -16.73 -9.96 -6.52
CA GLU A 272 -16.49 -10.00 -5.09
C GLU A 272 -16.67 -11.42 -4.56
N ILE A 273 -15.76 -11.83 -3.69
CA ILE A 273 -15.89 -12.99 -2.82
C ILE A 273 -16.04 -12.45 -1.40
N ILE A 274 -17.20 -12.70 -0.80
CA ILE A 274 -17.48 -12.30 0.58
C ILE A 274 -17.45 -13.56 1.45
N LEU A 275 -16.53 -13.56 2.40
CA LEU A 275 -16.38 -14.57 3.42
C LEU A 275 -17.15 -14.10 4.67
N ASP A 276 -18.25 -14.78 4.97
CA ASP A 276 -19.10 -14.53 6.13
C ASP A 276 -19.05 -15.76 7.05
N GLY A 277 -18.55 -15.58 8.27
CA GLY A 277 -18.42 -16.68 9.23
C GLY A 277 -19.76 -17.33 9.63
N ALA A 278 -20.87 -16.61 9.54
CA ALA A 278 -22.21 -17.12 9.82
C ALA A 278 -22.88 -17.74 8.58
N ARG A 279 -22.82 -17.05 7.44
CA ARG A 279 -23.59 -17.39 6.23
C ARG A 279 -22.82 -18.21 5.20
N GLY A 280 -21.48 -18.20 5.23
CA GLY A 280 -20.64 -18.95 4.30
C GLY A 280 -19.94 -18.04 3.28
N ILE A 281 -19.86 -18.50 2.02
CA ILE A 281 -19.15 -17.79 0.94
C ILE A 281 -20.16 -17.30 -0.07
N LYS A 282 -20.14 -15.99 -0.35
CA LYS A 282 -20.98 -15.35 -1.36
C LYS A 282 -20.12 -14.84 -2.51
N PHE A 283 -20.53 -15.12 -3.73
CA PHE A 283 -19.98 -14.52 -4.94
C PHE A 283 -20.94 -13.44 -5.42
N ASN A 284 -20.47 -12.21 -5.55
CA ASN A 284 -21.21 -11.13 -6.18
C ASN A 284 -20.55 -10.75 -7.51
N PHE A 285 -21.38 -10.47 -8.49
CA PHE A 285 -20.99 -9.86 -9.75
C PHE A 285 -21.78 -8.57 -9.88
N ASN A 286 -21.09 -7.44 -9.85
CA ASN A 286 -21.72 -6.13 -9.98
C ASN A 286 -21.30 -5.50 -11.30
N THR A 287 -22.23 -4.79 -11.92
CA THR A 287 -21.96 -3.91 -13.04
C THR A 287 -22.49 -2.51 -12.74
N ASN A 288 -21.77 -1.47 -13.12
CA ASN A 288 -22.36 -0.13 -13.10
C ASN A 288 -23.12 0.10 -14.40
N GLY A 289 -24.37 0.54 -14.30
CA GLY A 289 -25.05 1.20 -15.41
C GLY A 289 -24.44 2.59 -15.66
N ALA A 290 -24.75 3.20 -16.81
CA ALA A 290 -24.18 4.47 -17.28
C ALA A 290 -24.30 5.68 -16.33
N THR A 291 -25.05 5.57 -15.23
CA THR A 291 -25.24 6.60 -14.19
C THR A 291 -24.30 6.48 -12.98
N GLY A 292 -23.39 5.50 -12.96
CA GLY A 292 -22.34 5.36 -11.94
C GLY A 292 -22.76 4.66 -10.64
N ASN A 293 -24.03 4.28 -10.49
CA ASN A 293 -24.48 3.48 -9.34
C ASN A 293 -24.15 1.99 -9.57
N GLU A 294 -23.57 1.34 -8.55
CA GLU A 294 -23.35 -0.12 -8.53
C GLU A 294 -24.70 -0.85 -8.59
N VAL A 295 -24.91 -1.59 -9.68
CA VAL A 295 -26.04 -2.52 -9.81
C VAL A 295 -25.48 -3.93 -9.65
N ASN A 296 -25.90 -4.60 -8.59
CA ASN A 296 -25.62 -6.02 -8.40
C ASN A 296 -26.34 -6.78 -9.52
N THR A 297 -25.59 -7.38 -10.44
CA THR A 297 -26.18 -8.12 -11.57
C THR A 297 -26.55 -9.53 -11.16
N ASP A 298 -25.72 -10.17 -10.33
CA ASP A 298 -25.97 -11.51 -9.82
C ASP A 298 -25.23 -11.76 -8.50
N SER A 299 -25.86 -12.49 -7.60
CA SER A 299 -25.26 -12.91 -6.33
C SER A 299 -25.61 -14.34 -6.00
N TYR A 300 -24.59 -15.14 -5.69
CA TYR A 300 -24.74 -16.57 -5.39
C TYR A 300 -24.13 -16.90 -4.04
N MET A 301 -24.92 -17.54 -3.17
CA MET A 301 -24.45 -18.03 -1.87
C MET A 301 -24.14 -19.53 -1.97
N PHE A 302 -22.93 -19.93 -1.60
CA PHE A 302 -22.58 -21.34 -1.52
C PHE A 302 -23.26 -21.99 -0.30
N PRO A 303 -23.76 -23.23 -0.43
CA PRO A 303 -24.26 -23.97 0.72
C PRO A 303 -23.09 -24.35 1.62
N ARG A 304 -23.33 -24.36 2.93
CA ARG A 304 -22.34 -24.83 3.93
C ARG A 304 -22.29 -26.35 4.07
N THR A 305 -23.15 -27.06 3.34
CA THR A 305 -23.26 -28.52 3.34
C THR A 305 -22.49 -29.13 2.18
N VAL A 306 -22.00 -30.36 2.36
CA VAL A 306 -21.35 -31.15 1.30
C VAL A 306 -22.40 -31.95 0.54
N GLY A 307 -22.30 -31.99 -0.80
CA GLY A 307 -23.17 -32.82 -1.63
C GLY A 307 -22.88 -34.31 -1.47
N THR A 308 -23.90 -35.15 -1.58
CA THR A 308 -23.74 -36.61 -1.58
C THR A 308 -23.60 -37.16 -3.00
N LYS A 309 -23.16 -38.43 -3.12
CA LYS A 309 -23.07 -39.11 -4.43
C LYS A 309 -24.43 -39.04 -5.16
N GLY A 310 -24.42 -38.60 -6.40
CA GLY A 310 -25.64 -38.44 -7.23
C GLY A 310 -26.28 -37.06 -7.14
N GLN A 311 -25.74 -36.15 -6.32
CA GLN A 311 -26.15 -34.75 -6.29
C GLN A 311 -25.23 -33.86 -7.14
N VAL A 312 -25.80 -32.77 -7.65
CA VAL A 312 -25.09 -31.68 -8.33
C VAL A 312 -25.50 -30.35 -7.71
N LEU A 313 -24.60 -29.38 -7.75
CA LEU A 313 -24.89 -28.03 -7.27
C LEU A 313 -25.72 -27.30 -8.33
N VAL A 314 -26.87 -26.78 -7.93
CA VAL A 314 -27.79 -26.06 -8.80
C VAL A 314 -28.15 -24.71 -8.22
N VAL A 315 -28.74 -23.87 -9.07
CA VAL A 315 -29.38 -22.62 -8.66
C VAL A 315 -30.71 -22.95 -7.98
N GLY A 316 -30.81 -22.65 -6.69
CA GLY A 316 -32.04 -22.77 -5.91
C GLY A 316 -32.83 -21.47 -5.87
N ASP A 317 -33.82 -21.42 -5.00
CA ASP A 317 -34.67 -20.24 -4.82
C ASP A 317 -33.94 -19.11 -4.08
N ILE A 318 -34.44 -17.89 -4.27
CA ILE A 318 -34.03 -16.73 -3.49
C ILE A 318 -34.66 -16.85 -2.08
N PRO A 319 -33.86 -16.95 -1.00
CA PRO A 319 -34.43 -17.01 0.35
C PRO A 319 -35.27 -15.77 0.65
N SER A 320 -36.33 -15.92 1.45
CA SER A 320 -37.19 -14.80 1.83
C SER A 320 -36.39 -13.67 2.46
N GLY A 321 -36.49 -12.46 1.89
CA GLY A 321 -35.78 -11.27 2.35
C GLY A 321 -34.28 -11.23 2.00
N ALA A 322 -33.76 -12.19 1.24
CA ALA A 322 -32.38 -12.17 0.75
C ALA A 322 -32.27 -11.45 -0.60
N SER A 323 -31.11 -10.84 -0.84
CA SER A 323 -30.73 -10.25 -2.14
C SER A 323 -29.74 -11.13 -2.91
N TYR A 324 -29.72 -12.44 -2.61
CA TYR A 324 -28.84 -13.41 -3.26
C TYR A 324 -29.61 -14.68 -3.57
N THR A 325 -29.17 -15.38 -4.60
CA THR A 325 -29.66 -16.68 -4.99
C THR A 325 -28.91 -17.76 -4.22
N GLN A 326 -29.62 -18.68 -3.58
CA GLN A 326 -29.00 -19.77 -2.84
C GLN A 326 -28.58 -20.88 -3.82
N LEU A 327 -27.31 -21.29 -3.79
CA LEU A 327 -26.90 -22.53 -4.44
C LEU A 327 -27.22 -23.70 -3.51
N GLU A 328 -27.73 -24.79 -4.06
CA GLU A 328 -28.15 -25.96 -3.30
C GLU A 328 -27.79 -27.27 -4.00
N TRP A 329 -27.63 -28.35 -3.23
CA TRP A 329 -27.38 -29.68 -3.76
C TRP A 329 -28.71 -30.36 -4.12
N LYS A 330 -28.89 -30.73 -5.40
CA LYS A 330 -30.06 -31.52 -5.85
C LYS A 330 -29.67 -32.84 -6.47
N ASN A 331 -30.53 -33.84 -6.31
CA ASN A 331 -30.34 -35.13 -6.96
C ASN A 331 -30.53 -34.99 -8.47
N ILE A 332 -29.64 -35.62 -9.25
CA ILE A 332 -29.75 -35.62 -10.72
C ILE A 332 -31.10 -36.17 -11.20
N ALA A 333 -31.72 -37.09 -10.45
CA ALA A 333 -33.03 -37.65 -10.78
C ALA A 333 -34.16 -36.59 -10.75
N GLU A 334 -34.07 -35.59 -9.88
CA GLU A 334 -35.06 -34.52 -9.73
C GLU A 334 -34.93 -33.43 -10.81
N LEU A 335 -33.77 -33.37 -11.50
CA LEU A 335 -33.49 -32.36 -12.54
C LEU A 335 -33.93 -32.80 -13.94
N LYS A 336 -34.39 -34.05 -14.10
CA LYS A 336 -34.96 -34.54 -15.36
C LYS A 336 -36.42 -34.08 -15.43
N SER A 337 -36.68 -32.88 -15.94
CA SER A 337 -38.05 -32.44 -16.16
C SER A 337 -38.70 -33.28 -17.29
N ASP A 338 -39.89 -33.81 -17.02
CA ASP A 338 -40.77 -34.51 -17.97
C ASP A 338 -41.35 -33.58 -19.08
N SER A 339 -40.66 -32.49 -19.40
CA SER A 339 -41.18 -31.40 -20.24
C SER A 339 -40.44 -31.28 -21.58
N HIS A 340 -40.00 -32.39 -22.15
CA HIS A 340 -39.86 -32.47 -23.59
C HIS A 340 -41.10 -33.21 -24.10
N ASN A 341 -41.88 -32.53 -24.93
CA ASN A 341 -43.00 -33.05 -25.71
C ASN A 341 -42.50 -34.20 -26.61
N ARG A 342 -42.25 -35.36 -26.00
CA ARG A 342 -42.01 -36.60 -26.73
C ARG A 342 -43.37 -36.99 -27.28
N ILE A 343 -43.53 -36.90 -28.61
CA ILE A 343 -44.63 -37.60 -29.29
C ILE A 343 -44.44 -39.08 -28.93
N ASN A 344 -45.32 -39.58 -28.08
CA ASN A 344 -45.30 -40.97 -27.65
C ASN A 344 -45.89 -41.76 -28.82
N TYR A 345 -45.06 -42.34 -29.69
CA TYR A 345 -45.49 -43.16 -30.82
C TYR A 345 -45.98 -44.56 -30.37
N SER A 346 -46.74 -44.61 -29.28
CA SER A 346 -47.25 -45.85 -28.66
C SER A 346 -48.66 -46.18 -29.17
N ASN A 347 -48.78 -47.06 -30.17
CA ASN A 347 -50.04 -47.66 -30.67
C ASN A 347 -51.28 -46.75 -30.54
N GLN A 348 -51.36 -45.68 -31.34
CA GLN A 348 -52.49 -44.74 -31.33
C GLN A 348 -53.19 -44.69 -32.69
N LEU A 349 -54.52 -44.73 -32.68
CA LEU A 349 -55.38 -44.36 -33.80
C LEU A 349 -55.95 -42.97 -33.52
N GLN A 350 -55.80 -42.04 -34.46
CA GLN A 350 -56.30 -40.67 -34.34
C GLN A 350 -56.98 -40.19 -35.63
N ASP A 351 -57.98 -39.33 -35.51
CA ASP A 351 -58.53 -38.62 -36.67
C ASP A 351 -57.59 -37.44 -37.01
N THR A 352 -57.24 -37.29 -38.28
CA THR A 352 -56.33 -36.21 -38.71
C THR A 352 -57.05 -34.87 -38.86
N GLY A 353 -58.39 -34.87 -38.78
CA GLY A 353 -59.22 -33.70 -39.09
C GLY A 353 -59.33 -33.41 -40.59
N ARG A 354 -58.66 -34.18 -41.45
CA ARG A 354 -58.73 -34.06 -42.91
C ARG A 354 -59.84 -34.97 -43.47
N LYS A 355 -60.43 -34.55 -44.59
CA LYS A 355 -61.42 -35.34 -45.34
C LYS A 355 -60.85 -35.76 -46.71
N TRP A 356 -61.21 -36.96 -47.16
CA TRP A 356 -60.95 -37.42 -48.52
C TRP A 356 -61.95 -36.81 -49.51
N MET A 357 -61.71 -36.94 -50.82
CA MET A 357 -62.54 -36.29 -51.86
C MET A 357 -64.03 -36.66 -51.81
N ASN A 358 -64.38 -37.82 -51.27
CA ASN A 358 -65.77 -38.29 -51.08
C ASN A 358 -66.36 -37.88 -49.70
N GLY A 359 -65.66 -37.09 -48.90
CA GLY A 359 -66.08 -36.68 -47.56
C GLY A 359 -65.71 -37.64 -46.42
N ALA A 360 -65.07 -38.77 -46.71
CA ALA A 360 -64.62 -39.72 -45.68
C ALA A 360 -63.54 -39.10 -44.77
N SER A 361 -63.58 -39.36 -43.45
CA SER A 361 -62.51 -38.94 -42.53
C SER A 361 -61.20 -39.68 -42.82
N ILE A 362 -60.09 -38.94 -42.83
CA ILE A 362 -58.75 -39.51 -42.91
C ILE A 362 -58.26 -39.74 -41.48
N LYS A 363 -57.94 -41.00 -41.17
CA LYS A 363 -57.38 -41.43 -39.89
C LYS A 363 -55.89 -41.70 -40.03
N GLU A 364 -55.15 -41.50 -38.94
CA GLU A 364 -53.74 -41.87 -38.82
C GLU A 364 -53.57 -42.92 -37.72
N LEU A 365 -52.78 -43.94 -38.00
CA LEU A 365 -52.46 -45.02 -37.09
C LEU A 365 -50.95 -45.15 -36.96
N THR A 366 -50.47 -45.04 -35.73
CA THR A 366 -49.05 -45.19 -35.40
C THR A 366 -48.82 -46.45 -34.60
N THR A 367 -47.85 -47.28 -34.98
CA THR A 367 -47.43 -48.49 -34.24
C THR A 367 -45.94 -48.74 -34.36
N GLU A 368 -45.38 -49.59 -33.49
CA GLU A 368 -44.01 -50.07 -33.61
C GLU A 368 -43.97 -51.44 -34.29
N ILE A 369 -43.03 -51.61 -35.21
CA ILE A 369 -42.74 -52.90 -35.84
C ILE A 369 -41.25 -53.22 -35.72
N THR A 370 -40.92 -54.51 -35.65
CA THR A 370 -39.53 -54.98 -35.70
C THR A 370 -39.35 -55.85 -36.94
N LEU A 371 -38.35 -55.51 -37.75
CA LEU A 371 -37.90 -56.34 -38.86
C LEU A 371 -36.73 -57.19 -38.39
N ASP A 372 -36.92 -58.50 -38.34
CA ASP A 372 -35.87 -59.44 -37.92
C ASP A 372 -34.76 -59.62 -38.97
N ASN A 373 -35.06 -59.29 -40.22
CA ASN A 373 -34.15 -59.33 -41.37
C ASN A 373 -34.55 -58.21 -42.35
N SER A 374 -33.62 -57.83 -43.23
CA SER A 374 -33.91 -56.85 -44.27
C SER A 374 -34.93 -57.38 -45.27
N LYS A 375 -36.04 -56.64 -45.50
CA LYS A 375 -37.16 -57.06 -46.36
C LYS A 375 -37.74 -55.86 -47.12
N ASN A 376 -38.43 -56.14 -48.21
CA ASN A 376 -39.20 -55.15 -48.99
C ASN A 376 -40.71 -55.23 -48.73
N SER A 377 -41.13 -56.06 -47.79
CA SER A 377 -42.52 -56.18 -47.35
C SER A 377 -42.63 -56.23 -45.82
N ILE A 378 -43.76 -55.75 -45.31
CA ILE A 378 -44.11 -55.71 -43.89
C ILE A 378 -45.48 -56.33 -43.72
N VAL A 379 -45.61 -57.30 -42.82
CA VAL A 379 -46.91 -57.80 -42.39
C VAL A 379 -47.35 -56.96 -41.19
N LEU A 380 -48.53 -56.32 -41.28
CA LEU A 380 -49.08 -55.53 -40.19
C LEU A 380 -49.36 -56.42 -38.95
N PRO A 381 -49.04 -55.96 -37.72
CA PRO A 381 -49.33 -56.72 -36.48
C PRO A 381 -50.82 -57.04 -36.36
N LYS A 382 -51.21 -58.25 -35.93
CA LYS A 382 -52.63 -58.73 -35.88
C LYS A 382 -53.60 -57.80 -35.15
N GLU A 383 -53.06 -57.01 -34.24
CA GLU A 383 -53.75 -56.03 -33.42
C GLU A 383 -54.22 -54.80 -34.23
N LEU A 384 -53.69 -54.60 -35.44
CA LEU A 384 -54.16 -53.63 -36.44
C LEU A 384 -55.12 -54.29 -37.43
N GLU A 385 -56.38 -54.48 -37.05
CA GLU A 385 -57.44 -54.87 -37.98
C GLU A 385 -57.94 -53.64 -38.75
N LEU A 386 -57.53 -53.52 -40.02
CA LEU A 386 -58.08 -52.54 -40.95
C LEU A 386 -59.34 -53.12 -41.60
N SER A 387 -60.39 -52.31 -41.72
CA SER A 387 -61.65 -52.71 -42.36
C SER A 387 -61.43 -53.14 -43.82
N PRO A 388 -62.21 -54.11 -44.36
CA PRO A 388 -62.12 -54.55 -45.75
C PRO A 388 -62.23 -53.42 -46.79
N VAL A 389 -62.87 -52.31 -46.43
CA VAL A 389 -63.08 -51.13 -47.28
C VAL A 389 -62.02 -50.03 -47.09
N THR A 390 -60.99 -50.28 -46.28
CA THR A 390 -59.91 -49.33 -46.01
C THR A 390 -59.05 -49.09 -47.25
N LYS A 391 -58.78 -47.82 -47.54
CA LYS A 391 -57.83 -47.35 -48.55
C LYS A 391 -56.69 -46.60 -47.84
N ILE A 392 -55.46 -47.10 -47.99
CA ILE A 392 -54.26 -46.47 -47.46
C ILE A 392 -53.84 -45.33 -48.39
N ILE A 393 -53.60 -44.16 -47.83
CA ILE A 393 -53.19 -42.94 -48.52
C ILE A 393 -51.67 -42.82 -48.49
N ASN A 394 -51.09 -43.03 -47.31
CA ASN A 394 -49.66 -42.84 -47.08
C ASN A 394 -49.18 -43.78 -46.00
N VAL A 395 -47.94 -44.23 -46.11
CA VAL A 395 -47.26 -45.01 -45.09
C VAL A 395 -45.90 -44.40 -44.89
N ARG A 396 -45.54 -44.11 -43.65
CA ARG A 396 -44.21 -43.65 -43.28
C ARG A 396 -43.58 -44.63 -42.33
N LEU A 397 -42.33 -44.98 -42.61
CA LEU A 397 -41.50 -45.81 -41.75
C LEU A 397 -40.29 -45.03 -41.29
N ILE A 398 -40.13 -44.88 -39.99
CA ILE A 398 -39.01 -44.17 -39.38
C ILE A 398 -38.17 -45.19 -38.62
N HIS A 399 -36.92 -45.41 -39.06
CA HIS A 399 -36.01 -46.30 -38.36
C HIS A 399 -35.60 -45.68 -37.02
N GLN A 400 -35.76 -46.40 -35.91
CA GLN A 400 -35.53 -45.83 -34.57
C GLN A 400 -34.06 -45.47 -34.31
N GLU A 401 -33.13 -46.15 -34.98
CA GLU A 401 -31.68 -46.00 -34.74
C GLU A 401 -30.95 -45.31 -35.91
N SER A 402 -31.66 -44.81 -36.92
CA SER A 402 -31.06 -44.09 -38.05
C SER A 402 -31.94 -42.94 -38.51
N THR A 403 -31.42 -42.02 -39.30
CA THR A 403 -32.20 -40.90 -39.86
C THR A 403 -33.06 -41.30 -41.07
N ARG A 404 -33.24 -42.60 -41.32
CA ARG A 404 -33.93 -43.10 -42.52
C ARG A 404 -35.45 -43.03 -42.34
N ILE A 405 -36.11 -42.40 -43.30
CA ILE A 405 -37.57 -42.34 -43.45
C ILE A 405 -37.94 -42.86 -44.84
N THR A 406 -38.87 -43.82 -44.94
CA THR A 406 -39.34 -44.36 -46.23
C THR A 406 -40.86 -44.23 -46.35
N ASN A 407 -41.33 -43.70 -47.50
CA ASN A 407 -42.76 -43.42 -47.73
C ASN A 407 -43.39 -44.10 -48.97
N ASN A 408 -42.66 -44.99 -49.66
CA ASN A 408 -43.06 -45.52 -50.97
C ASN A 408 -43.79 -46.87 -50.85
N VAL A 409 -45.12 -46.83 -50.71
CA VAL A 409 -45.94 -48.06 -50.74
C VAL A 409 -46.46 -48.34 -52.14
N LEU A 410 -46.14 -49.54 -52.64
CA LEU A 410 -46.56 -50.04 -53.94
C LEU A 410 -47.96 -50.67 -53.90
N SER A 411 -48.23 -51.50 -52.88
CA SER A 411 -49.53 -52.16 -52.71
C SER A 411 -49.73 -52.70 -51.28
N TYR A 412 -51.00 -52.88 -50.89
CA TYR A 412 -51.40 -53.57 -49.66
C TYR A 412 -52.30 -54.74 -50.01
N ASN A 413 -51.95 -55.94 -49.54
CA ASN A 413 -52.78 -57.13 -49.69
C ASN A 413 -53.63 -57.34 -48.44
N MET A 414 -54.95 -57.17 -48.57
CA MET A 414 -55.91 -57.31 -47.46
C MET A 414 -55.91 -58.71 -46.82
N ASN A 415 -55.67 -59.75 -47.60
CA ASN A 415 -55.74 -61.15 -47.13
C ASN A 415 -54.48 -61.57 -46.38
N SER A 416 -53.30 -61.17 -46.86
CA SER A 416 -52.02 -61.46 -46.20
C SER A 416 -51.58 -60.38 -45.22
N ARG A 417 -52.28 -59.23 -45.18
CA ARG A 417 -51.98 -58.06 -44.34
C ARG A 417 -50.58 -57.50 -44.61
N GLU A 418 -50.12 -57.70 -45.83
CA GLU A 418 -48.77 -57.40 -46.27
C GLU A 418 -48.74 -56.09 -47.05
N LEU A 419 -47.95 -55.14 -46.57
CA LEU A 419 -47.55 -53.92 -47.26
C LEU A 419 -46.29 -54.20 -48.05
N ILE A 420 -46.32 -53.92 -49.35
CA ILE A 420 -45.18 -54.08 -50.25
C ILE A 420 -44.62 -52.69 -50.58
N MET A 421 -43.33 -52.49 -50.34
CA MET A 421 -42.63 -51.23 -50.60
C MET A 421 -42.14 -51.19 -52.06
N GLU A 422 -42.21 -50.02 -52.69
CA GLU A 422 -41.72 -49.84 -54.06
C GLU A 422 -40.19 -49.65 -54.07
N GLY A 423 -39.47 -50.60 -54.67
CA GLY A 423 -38.04 -50.45 -54.99
C GLY A 423 -37.06 -50.37 -53.81
N GLU A 424 -37.52 -50.40 -52.56
CA GLU A 424 -36.68 -50.28 -51.36
C GLU A 424 -36.63 -51.55 -50.52
N ILE A 425 -35.40 -51.95 -50.14
CA ILE A 425 -35.17 -52.92 -49.07
C ILE A 425 -35.00 -52.14 -47.76
N LEU A 426 -35.86 -52.43 -46.78
CA LEU A 426 -35.78 -51.91 -45.42
C LEU A 426 -34.78 -52.75 -44.62
N PRO A 427 -33.80 -52.13 -43.94
CA PRO A 427 -32.87 -52.82 -43.05
C PRO A 427 -33.57 -53.58 -41.91
N LYS A 428 -32.85 -54.56 -41.35
CA LYS A 428 -33.20 -55.12 -40.03
C LYS A 428 -33.19 -54.01 -38.98
N GLY A 429 -34.23 -53.95 -38.14
CA GLY A 429 -34.29 -52.96 -37.06
C GLY A 429 -35.70 -52.67 -36.57
N LYS A 430 -35.82 -51.75 -35.61
CA LYS A 430 -37.09 -51.25 -35.10
C LYS A 430 -37.53 -50.02 -35.88
N TYR A 431 -38.83 -49.95 -36.18
CA TYR A 431 -39.43 -48.85 -36.93
C TYR A 431 -40.68 -48.33 -36.23
N TYR A 432 -40.87 -47.02 -36.28
CA TYR A 432 -42.21 -46.44 -36.13
C TYR A 432 -42.90 -46.51 -37.50
N LEU A 433 -44.05 -47.18 -37.54
CA LEU A 433 -44.94 -47.26 -38.67
C LEU A 433 -46.07 -46.26 -38.47
N ILE A 434 -46.29 -45.38 -39.45
CA ILE A 434 -47.37 -44.40 -39.48
C ILE A 434 -48.19 -44.65 -40.74
N LEU A 435 -49.47 -44.99 -40.59
CA LEU A 435 -50.41 -45.24 -41.67
C LEU A 435 -51.46 -44.14 -41.72
N GLU A 436 -51.59 -43.43 -42.84
CA GLU A 436 -52.73 -42.56 -43.12
C GLU A 436 -53.70 -43.30 -44.04
N PHE A 437 -54.98 -43.39 -43.65
CA PHE A 437 -55.98 -44.13 -44.41
C PHE A 437 -57.39 -43.53 -44.27
N PHE A 438 -58.30 -43.92 -45.15
CA PHE A 438 -59.73 -43.67 -45.00
C PHE A 438 -60.53 -44.95 -45.27
N GLU A 439 -61.75 -45.02 -44.78
CA GLU A 439 -62.68 -46.10 -45.09
C GLU A 439 -63.62 -45.63 -46.20
N ASN A 440 -63.69 -46.39 -47.29
CA ASN A 440 -64.63 -46.09 -48.37
C ASN A 440 -66.01 -46.57 -47.91
N ILE A 441 -66.95 -45.64 -47.73
CA ILE A 441 -68.33 -45.92 -47.31
C ILE A 441 -69.10 -46.55 -48.48
#